data_AF-A0A090V8C0-F1
#
_entry.id   AF-A0A090V8C0-F1
#
_cell.length_a   1.000
_cell.length_b   1.000
_cell.length_c   1.000
_cell.angle_alpha   90.00
_cell.angle_beta   90.00
_cell.angle_gamma   90.00
#
_symmetry.space_group_name_H-M   'P 1'
#
loop_
_entity.id
_entity.type
_entity.pdbx_description
1 polymer ?
#
loop_
_entity_poly.entity_id
_entity_poly.type
_entity_poly.pdbx_seq_one_letter_code
_entity_poly.pdbx_strand_id
1 'polypeptide(L)' 'MSERHPLKSILDPNEVAALTKYLLSSDAKSISGQTFPIDAGITSLKL' A
#
# COMPACT_ATOMS: atom_id res chain seq x y z
N MET A 1 -2.17 17.28 -6.36
CA MET A 1 -2.71 15.91 -6.15
C MET A 1 -2.37 15.37 -4.77
N SER A 2 -1.16 15.58 -4.26
CA SER A 2 -0.76 15.22 -2.88
C SER A 2 -1.79 15.63 -1.82
N GLU A 3 -2.24 16.89 -1.85
CA GLU A 3 -3.17 17.46 -0.85
C GLU A 3 -4.53 16.74 -0.73
N ARG A 4 -4.91 15.91 -1.71
CA ARG A 4 -6.14 15.12 -1.67
C ARG A 4 -5.98 13.77 -0.96
N HIS A 5 -4.74 13.32 -0.77
CA HIS A 5 -4.42 12.07 -0.09
C HIS A 5 -4.24 12.34 1.41
N PRO A 6 -4.71 11.46 2.31
CA PRO A 6 -4.52 11.63 3.75
C PRO A 6 -3.05 11.81 4.18
N LEU A 7 -2.12 11.09 3.55
CA LEU A 7 -0.69 11.20 3.87
C LEU A 7 -0.01 12.42 3.24
N LYS A 8 -0.74 13.21 2.44
CA LYS A 8 -0.23 14.37 1.69
C LYS A 8 1.01 14.09 0.86
N SER A 9 1.20 12.85 0.44
CA SER A 9 2.31 12.40 -0.41
C SER A 9 1.78 11.79 -1.70
N ILE A 10 2.66 11.70 -2.70
CA ILE A 10 2.47 10.87 -3.87
C ILE A 10 3.18 9.55 -3.61
N LEU A 11 2.54 8.45 -3.99
CA LEU A 11 3.09 7.11 -3.85
C LEU A 11 4.42 6.96 -4.60
N ASP A 12 5.46 6.51 -3.90
CA ASP A 12 6.71 6.11 -4.51
C ASP A 12 6.62 4.64 -4.99
N PRO A 13 7.02 4.32 -6.24
CA PRO A 13 7.07 2.94 -6.73
C PRO A 13 7.89 1.98 -5.85
N ASN A 14 8.91 2.47 -5.14
CA ASN A 14 9.72 1.67 -4.24
C ASN A 14 8.94 1.16 -3.03
N GLU A 15 7.93 1.89 -2.56
CA GLU A 15 7.05 1.45 -1.47
C GLU A 15 6.22 0.23 -1.90
N VAL A 16 5.71 0.26 -3.15
CA VAL A 16 4.98 -0.87 -3.75
C VAL A 16 5.90 -2.08 -3.92
N ALA A 17 7.13 -1.86 -4.40
CA ALA A 17 8.11 -2.91 -4.56
C ALA A 17 8.51 -3.54 -3.21
N ALA A 18 8.66 -2.72 -2.17
CA ALA A 18 9.01 -3.18 -0.83
C ALA A 18 7.92 -4.09 -0.23
N LEU A 19 6.63 -3.70 -0.32
CA LEU A 19 5.55 -4.57 0.16
C LEU A 19 5.47 -5.85 -0.68
N THR A 20 5.61 -5.75 -1.99
CA THR A 20 5.60 -6.92 -2.89
C THR A 20 6.72 -7.89 -2.54
N LYS A 21 7.93 -7.39 -2.28
CA LYS A 21 9.07 -8.19 -1.84
C LYS A 21 8.78 -8.93 -0.54
N TYR A 22 8.12 -8.27 0.42
CA TYR A 22 7.69 -8.92 1.66
C TYR A 22 6.64 -10.01 1.39
N LEU A 23 5.61 -9.71 0.59
CA LEU A 23 4.53 -10.67 0.27
C LEU A 23 5.04 -11.90 -0.51
N LEU A 24 6.11 -11.77 -1.30
CA LEU A 24 6.76 -12.89 -1.99
C LEU A 24 7.72 -13.70 -1.10
N SER A 25 8.03 -13.21 0.10
CA SER A 25 8.96 -13.87 1.02
C SER A 25 8.28 -14.97 1.84
N SER A 26 9.08 -15.81 2.49
CA SER A 26 8.60 -16.83 3.44
C SER A 26 7.87 -16.26 4.65
N ASP A 27 8.11 -14.98 4.97
CA ASP A 27 7.55 -14.33 6.15
C ASP A 27 6.05 -14.06 6.00
N ALA A 28 5.58 -13.97 4.76
CA ALA A 28 4.17 -13.78 4.42
C ALA A 28 3.42 -15.09 4.14
N LYS A 29 3.99 -16.27 4.47
CA LYS A 29 3.44 -17.59 4.09
C LYS A 29 1.99 -17.85 4.50
N SER A 30 1.51 -17.18 5.56
CA SER A 30 0.15 -17.34 6.08
C SER A 30 -0.80 -16.23 5.61
N ILE A 31 -0.37 -15.35 4.70
CA ILE A 31 -1.17 -14.27 4.14
C ILE A 31 -1.68 -14.73 2.77
N SER A 32 -3.00 -14.83 2.62
CA SER A 32 -3.65 -15.19 1.36
C SER A 32 -5.01 -14.53 1.24
N GLY A 33 -5.43 -14.26 0.00
CA GLY A 33 -6.75 -13.68 -0.31
C GLY A 33 -6.94 -12.22 0.09
N GLN A 34 -5.89 -11.53 0.52
CA GLN A 34 -5.97 -10.14 0.99
C GLN A 34 -5.71 -9.13 -0.13
N THR A 35 -6.39 -7.97 -0.02
CA THR A 35 -6.11 -6.78 -0.83
C THR A 35 -5.44 -5.74 0.07
N PHE A 36 -4.24 -5.29 -0.29
CA PHE A 36 -3.50 -4.27 0.44
C PHE A 36 -3.50 -2.95 -0.36
N PRO A 37 -4.24 -1.92 0.07
CA PRO A 37 -4.18 -0.60 -0.56
C PRO A 37 -2.82 0.06 -0.28
N ILE A 38 -2.13 0.48 -1.33
CA ILE A 38 -0.92 1.31 -1.26
C ILE A 38 -1.18 2.55 -2.10
N ASP A 39 -1.81 3.55 -1.50
CA ASP A 39 -2.44 4.64 -2.25
C ASP A 39 -2.41 5.96 -1.49
N ALA A 40 -1.40 6.15 -0.64
CA ALA A 40 -1.27 7.28 0.29
C ALA A 40 -2.53 7.52 1.16
N GLY A 41 -3.33 6.47 1.39
CA GLY A 41 -4.50 6.45 2.25
C GLY A 41 -5.80 6.87 1.57
N ILE A 42 -5.82 7.15 0.25
CA ILE A 42 -7.01 7.75 -0.38
C ILE A 42 -8.25 6.86 -0.29
N THR A 43 -8.12 5.53 -0.35
CA THR A 43 -9.24 4.58 -0.18
C THR A 43 -9.74 4.47 1.26
N SER A 44 -9.00 4.97 2.25
CA SER A 44 -9.43 4.97 3.66
C SER A 44 -10.45 6.07 3.97
N LEU A 45 -10.59 7.07 3.08
CA LEU A 45 -11.59 8.12 3.22
C LEU A 45 -12.99 7.52 3.04
N LYS A 46 -13.81 7.60 4.10
CA LYS A 46 -15.26 7.42 3.97
C LYS A 46 -15.84 8.72 3.41
N LEU A 47 -16.20 8.70 2.12
CA LEU A 47 -16.97 9.76 1.46
C LEU A 47 -18.46 9.54 1.67
#